data_AF-A0A3C0UAL5-F1
#
_entry.id   AF-A0A3C0UAL5-F1
#
_cell.length_a   1.000
_cell.length_b   1.000
_cell.length_c   1.000
_cell.angle_alpha   90.00
_cell.angle_beta   90.00
_cell.angle_gamma   90.00
#
_symmetry.space_group_name_H-M   'P 1'
#
loop_
_entity.id
_entity.type
_entity.pdbx_description
1 polymer ?
#
loop_
_entity_poly.entity_id
_entity_poly.type
_entity_poly.pdbx_seq_one_letter_code
_entity_poly.pdbx_strand_id
1 'polypeptide(L)'
;MTIASCGSVSASTLGLPNSTAIPAAKATLPKGLFAAKIPISAKTKQHLVSGIESITMLSLMRASNTALAEGRRIPEVLVIGLRLHDRNAEIPKDIVELIAMQRRS
;
A
#
# COMPACT_ATOMS: atom_id res chain seq x y z
N MET A 1 -12.71 -3.43 -16.61
CA MET A 1 -12.56 -2.95 -15.21
C MET A 1 -11.24 -2.20 -15.12
N THR A 2 -11.25 -0.96 -14.63
CA THR A 2 -10.02 -0.17 -14.46
C THR A 2 -9.31 -0.60 -13.18
N ILE A 3 -8.05 -1.04 -13.29
CA ILE A 3 -7.24 -1.45 -12.14
C ILE A 3 -6.59 -0.24 -11.46
N ALA A 4 -6.27 -0.40 -10.18
CA ALA A 4 -5.55 0.58 -9.38
C ALA A 4 -4.16 0.88 -9.97
N SER A 5 -3.77 2.15 -9.88
CA SER A 5 -2.44 2.61 -10.27
C SER A 5 -1.93 3.68 -9.31
N CYS A 6 -0.63 3.67 -9.03
CA CYS A 6 0.10 4.70 -8.31
C CYS A 6 1.07 5.35 -9.30
N GLY A 7 0.63 6.41 -9.98
CA GLY A 7 1.34 6.93 -11.15
C GLY A 7 1.34 5.92 -12.29
N SER A 8 2.52 5.59 -12.82
CA SER A 8 2.69 4.60 -13.89
C SER A 8 2.73 3.14 -13.39
N VAL A 9 2.69 2.91 -12.08
CA VAL A 9 2.80 1.56 -11.49
C VAL A 9 1.42 1.02 -11.14
N SER A 10 1.11 -0.19 -11.60
CA SER A 10 -0.09 -0.96 -11.27
C SER A 10 0.28 -2.42 -10.96
N ALA A 11 -0.71 -3.25 -10.62
CA ALA A 11 -0.49 -4.69 -10.49
C ALA A 11 0.05 -5.31 -11.78
N SER A 12 -0.47 -4.90 -12.95
CA SER A 12 -0.07 -5.45 -14.24
C SER A 12 1.34 -5.04 -14.65
N THR A 13 1.75 -3.79 -14.40
CA THR A 13 3.12 -3.33 -14.72
C THR A 13 4.18 -4.00 -13.84
N LEU A 14 3.77 -4.54 -12.69
CA LEU A 14 4.62 -5.32 -11.79
C LEU A 14 4.62 -6.83 -12.13
N GLY A 15 3.91 -7.24 -13.19
CA GLY A 15 3.79 -8.65 -13.59
C GLY A 15 2.90 -9.49 -12.66
N LEU A 16 2.06 -8.86 -11.85
CA LEU A 16 1.14 -9.58 -10.95
C LEU A 16 -0.11 -10.03 -11.71
N PRO A 17 -0.72 -11.18 -11.34
CA PRO A 17 -1.94 -11.65 -11.99
C PRO A 17 -3.11 -10.67 -11.86
N ASN A 18 -3.93 -10.55 -12.90
CA ASN A 18 -5.11 -9.67 -12.88
C ASN A 18 -6.12 -10.05 -11.78
N SER A 19 -6.14 -11.32 -11.34
CA SER A 19 -6.98 -11.81 -10.25
C SER A 19 -6.63 -11.21 -8.87
N THR A 20 -5.43 -10.65 -8.72
CA THR A 20 -4.99 -10.00 -7.48
C THR A 20 -5.13 -8.48 -7.53
N ALA A 21 -5.41 -7.92 -8.71
CA ALA A 21 -5.48 -6.48 -8.93
C ALA A 21 -6.69 -5.85 -8.23
N ILE A 22 -6.47 -4.69 -7.61
CA ILE A 22 -7.56 -3.95 -6.96
C ILE A 22 -8.28 -3.05 -7.96
N PRO A 23 -9.62 -2.99 -7.97
CA PRO A 23 -10.36 -1.97 -8.72
C PRO A 23 -9.95 -0.55 -8.31
N ALA A 24 -9.71 0.33 -9.29
CA ALA A 24 -9.35 1.73 -9.03
C ALA A 24 -10.32 2.43 -8.06
N ALA A 25 -11.63 2.17 -8.19
CA ALA A 25 -12.67 2.76 -7.34
C ALA A 25 -12.60 2.36 -5.85
N LYS A 26 -11.80 1.34 -5.48
CA LYS A 26 -11.64 0.84 -4.11
C LYS A 26 -10.20 0.93 -3.60
N ALA A 27 -9.31 1.56 -4.37
CA ALA A 27 -7.87 1.43 -4.19
C ALA A 27 -7.27 2.44 -3.21
N THR A 28 -7.86 3.63 -3.08
CA THR A 28 -7.30 4.70 -2.24
C THR A 28 -7.44 4.37 -0.77
N LEU A 29 -6.33 4.39 -0.05
CA LEU A 29 -6.30 4.24 1.41
C LEU A 29 -6.16 5.62 2.05
N PRO A 30 -7.15 6.08 2.84
CA PRO A 30 -7.07 7.38 3.50
C PRO A 30 -5.87 7.45 4.45
N LYS A 31 -5.08 8.53 4.40
CA LYS A 31 -3.96 8.76 5.34
C LYS A 31 -4.39 8.63 6.82
N GLY A 32 -5.62 9.09 7.14
CA GLY A 32 -6.19 8.99 8.48
C GLY A 32 -6.30 7.56 9.01
N LEU A 33 -6.43 6.56 8.13
CA LEU A 33 -6.41 5.14 8.51
C LEU A 33 -5.09 4.78 9.21
N PHE A 34 -3.98 5.38 8.77
CA PHE A 34 -2.64 5.11 9.29
C PHE A 34 -2.29 5.89 10.55
N ALA A 35 -2.94 7.05 10.75
CA ALA A 35 -2.69 7.92 11.90
C ALA A 35 -3.59 7.64 13.12
N ALA A 36 -4.68 6.89 12.95
CA ALA A 36 -5.71 6.75 13.99
C ALA A 36 -5.46 5.61 15.00
N LYS A 37 -4.69 4.58 14.64
CA LYS A 37 -4.64 3.33 15.43
C LYS A 37 -3.53 3.26 16.46
N ILE A 38 -2.42 3.96 16.23
CA ILE A 38 -1.25 3.90 17.10
C ILE A 38 -0.72 5.30 17.38
N PRO A 39 -0.15 5.56 18.58
CA PRO A 39 0.59 6.78 18.82
C PRO A 39 1.73 6.91 17.79
N ILE A 40 1.80 8.04 17.11
CA ILE A 40 2.88 8.36 16.17
C ILE A 40 3.54 9.67 16.57
N SER A 41 4.83 9.80 16.28
CA SER A 41 5.55 11.05 16.51
C SER A 41 4.96 12.19 15.68
N ALA A 42 5.10 13.44 16.15
CA ALA A 42 4.71 14.61 15.38
C ALA A 42 5.42 14.67 14.02
N LYS A 43 6.69 14.24 13.96
CA LYS A 43 7.48 14.14 12.73
C LYS A 43 6.85 13.17 11.74
N THR A 44 6.53 11.95 12.16
CA THR A 44 5.90 10.92 11.31
C THR A 44 4.52 11.36 10.84
N LYS A 45 3.73 11.99 11.73
CA LYS A 45 2.41 12.55 11.37
C LYS A 45 2.54 13.64 10.31
N GLN A 46 3.48 14.56 10.48
CA GLN A 46 3.74 15.61 9.50
C GLN A 46 4.18 15.00 8.17
N HIS A 47 5.10 14.04 8.19
CA HIS A 47 5.60 13.38 6.99
C HIS A 47 4.49 12.64 6.22
N LEU A 48 3.57 11.97 6.94
CA LEU A 48 2.41 11.33 6.33
C LEU A 48 1.48 12.34 5.65
N VAL A 49 1.29 13.51 6.25
CA VAL A 49 0.38 14.55 5.73
C VAL A 49 1.01 15.27 4.55
N SER A 50 2.25 15.74 4.67
CA SER A 50 2.87 16.65 3.70
C SER A 50 3.84 15.99 2.72
N GLY A 51 4.39 14.81 3.03
CA GLY A 51 5.35 14.10 2.16
C GLY A 51 4.69 13.11 1.21
N ILE A 52 3.61 12.46 1.65
CA ILE A 52 2.88 11.47 0.85
C ILE A 52 1.76 12.16 0.09
N GLU A 53 1.72 12.06 -1.24
CA GLU A 53 0.61 12.54 -2.06
C GLU A 53 -0.60 11.61 -1.91
N SER A 54 -0.41 10.31 -2.13
CA SER A 54 -1.48 9.30 -2.04
C SER A 54 -0.94 7.92 -1.65
N ILE A 55 -1.82 7.12 -1.05
CA ILE A 55 -1.57 5.72 -0.69
C ILE A 55 -2.60 4.88 -1.44
N THR A 56 -2.12 3.97 -2.29
CA THR A 56 -2.98 3.20 -3.19
C THR A 56 -2.72 1.71 -3.01
N MET A 57 -3.75 0.93 -2.71
CA MET A 57 -3.66 -0.52 -2.76
C MET A 57 -3.71 -0.98 -4.21
N LEU A 58 -2.62 -1.57 -4.69
CA LEU A 58 -2.48 -2.00 -6.09
C LEU A 58 -2.93 -3.46 -6.26
N SER A 59 -2.57 -4.31 -5.30
CA SER A 59 -2.82 -5.75 -5.36
C SER A 59 -2.98 -6.33 -3.95
N LEU A 60 -3.83 -7.36 -3.84
CA LEU A 60 -3.98 -8.20 -2.65
C LEU A 60 -3.83 -9.65 -3.08
N MET A 61 -2.75 -10.29 -2.65
CA MET A 61 -2.41 -11.65 -3.02
C MET A 61 -2.74 -12.60 -1.87
N ARG A 62 -3.59 -13.60 -2.14
CA ARG A 62 -4.05 -14.63 -1.21
C ARG A 62 -4.16 -15.95 -1.96
N ALA A 63 -4.19 -17.08 -1.24
CA ALA A 63 -4.35 -18.39 -1.85
C ALA A 63 -5.57 -18.48 -2.80
N SER A 64 -6.66 -17.78 -2.46
CA SER A 64 -7.89 -17.74 -3.26
C SER A 64 -7.77 -17.06 -4.62
N ASN A 65 -6.72 -16.25 -4.87
CA ASN A 65 -6.59 -15.48 -6.10
C ASN A 65 -5.21 -15.53 -6.77
N THR A 66 -4.24 -16.25 -6.19
CA THR A 66 -2.91 -16.46 -6.77
C THR A 66 -2.74 -17.83 -7.42
N ALA A 67 -3.68 -18.76 -7.20
CA ALA A 67 -3.52 -20.18 -7.52
C ALA A 67 -2.32 -20.85 -6.82
N LEU A 68 -1.81 -20.24 -5.74
CA LEU A 68 -0.77 -20.80 -4.88
C LEU A 68 -1.40 -21.34 -3.60
N ALA A 69 -0.78 -22.37 -3.02
CA ALA A 69 -1.17 -22.88 -1.72
C ALA A 69 -0.98 -21.80 -0.63
N GLU A 70 -1.81 -21.87 0.42
CA GLU A 70 -1.72 -20.95 1.54
C GLU A 70 -0.37 -21.10 2.28
N GLY A 71 0.33 -19.97 2.44
CA GLY A 71 1.61 -19.94 3.14
C GLY A 71 1.42 -19.90 4.65
N ARG A 72 2.00 -20.86 5.38
CA ARG A 72 1.95 -20.89 6.86
C ARG A 72 2.58 -19.66 7.53
N ARG A 73 3.56 -19.03 6.89
CA ARG A 73 4.26 -17.84 7.42
C ARG A 73 3.74 -16.53 6.84
N ILE A 74 3.26 -16.57 5.60
CA ILE A 74 2.80 -15.40 4.85
C ILE A 74 1.47 -15.79 4.21
N PRO A 75 0.34 -15.59 4.92
CA PRO A 75 -0.98 -15.97 4.42
C PRO A 75 -1.46 -15.02 3.31
N GLU A 76 -0.99 -13.77 3.32
CA GLU A 76 -1.32 -12.76 2.32
C GLU A 76 -0.17 -11.77 2.07
N VAL A 77 -0.16 -11.17 0.88
CA VAL A 77 0.74 -10.05 0.53
C VAL A 77 -0.07 -8.88 0.02
N LEU A 78 0.13 -7.72 0.63
CA LEU A 78 -0.48 -6.45 0.20
C LEU A 78 0.55 -5.62 -0.54
N VAL A 79 0.22 -5.24 -1.77
CA VAL A 79 1.05 -4.35 -2.58
C VAL A 79 0.46 -2.94 -2.51
N ILE A 80 1.22 -2.02 -1.91
CA ILE A 80 0.79 -0.64 -1.68
C ILE A 80 1.76 0.29 -2.42
N GLY A 81 1.21 1.15 -3.27
CA GLY A 81 1.92 2.26 -3.87
C GLY A 81 1.88 3.48 -2.97
N LEU A 82 3.05 4.07 -2.70
CA LEU A 82 3.19 5.37 -2.04
C LEU A 82 3.62 6.39 -3.09
N ARG A 83 2.73 7.32 -3.40
CA ARG A 83 3.08 8.47 -4.24
C ARG A 83 3.61 9.57 -3.33
N LEU A 84 4.78 10.10 -3.61
CA LEU A 84 5.39 11.20 -2.85
C LEU A 84 5.12 12.53 -3.58
N HIS A 85 4.97 13.62 -2.82
CA HIS A 85 4.75 14.94 -3.40
C HIS A 85 5.96 15.44 -4.21
N ASP A 86 7.17 15.17 -3.72
CA ASP A 86 8.41 15.46 -4.43
C ASP A 86 8.94 14.20 -5.11
N ARG A 87 9.25 14.33 -6.41
CA ARG A 87 9.77 13.24 -7.25
C ARG A 87 11.18 12.79 -6.85
N ASN A 88 11.94 13.66 -6.20
CA ASN A 88 13.30 13.39 -5.73
C ASN A 88 13.36 13.18 -4.21
N ALA A 89 12.20 13.03 -3.55
CA ALA A 89 12.16 12.74 -2.13
C ALA A 89 12.88 11.43 -1.80
N GLU A 90 13.56 11.42 -0.65
CA GLU A 90 14.06 10.17 -0.07
C GLU A 90 12.90 9.21 0.24
N ILE A 91 13.22 7.91 0.25
CA ILE A 91 12.25 6.87 0.60
C ILE A 91 11.72 7.14 2.02
N PRO A 92 10.39 7.27 2.21
CA PRO A 92 9.81 7.62 3.51
C PRO A 92 9.75 6.40 4.43
N LYS A 93 10.90 5.99 4.98
CA LYS A 93 11.06 4.77 5.78
C LYS A 93 10.09 4.71 6.98
N ASP A 94 9.92 5.82 7.68
CA ASP A 94 9.02 5.93 8.83
C ASP A 94 7.55 5.67 8.45
N ILE A 95 7.13 6.09 7.25
CA ILE A 95 5.79 5.82 6.74
C ILE A 95 5.63 4.36 6.31
N VAL A 96 6.65 3.78 5.68
CA VAL A 96 6.65 2.36 5.32
C VAL A 96 6.51 1.50 6.59
N GLU A 97 7.28 1.82 7.63
CA GLU A 97 7.21 1.14 8.92
C GLU A 97 5.86 1.33 9.61
N LEU A 98 5.30 2.54 9.61
CA LEU A 98 3.97 2.84 10.14
C LEU A 98 2.89 1.96 9.48
N ILE A 99 2.88 1.88 8.15
CA ILE A 99 1.92 1.07 7.40
C ILE A 99 2.10 -0.42 7.73
N ALA A 100 3.35 -0.90 7.77
CA ALA A 100 3.66 -2.29 8.06
C ALA A 100 3.22 -2.70 9.48
N MET A 101 3.39 -1.82 10.48
CA MET A 101 2.98 -2.08 11.86
C MET A 101 1.47 -2.28 12.02
N GLN A 102 0.64 -1.68 11.15
CA GLN A 102 -0.81 -1.86 11.22
C GLN A 102 -1.31 -3.25 10.82
N ARG A 103 -0.44 -4.08 10.23
CA ARG A 103 -0.74 -5.46 9.82
C ARG A 103 -0.13 -6.51 10.75
N ARG A 104 0.52 -6.12 11.85
CA ARG A 104 0.88 -7.04 12.93
C ARG A 104 -0.41 -7.38 13.70
N SER A 105 -1.14 -8.37 13.20
CA SER A 105 -2.16 -9.12 13.96
C SER A 105 -1.52 -10.33 14.62
#